data_AF-A0AAJ5ZXT8-F1
#
_entry.id   AF-A0AAJ5ZXT8-F1
#
_cell.length_a   1.000
_cell.length_b   1.000
_cell.length_c   1.000
_cell.angle_alpha   90.00
_cell.angle_beta   90.00
_cell.angle_gamma   90.00
#
_symmetry.space_group_name_H-M   'P 1'
#
loop_
_entity.id
_entity.type
_entity.pdbx_description
1 polymer ?
#
loop_
_entity_poly.entity_id
_entity_poly.type
_entity_poly.pdbx_seq_one_letter_code
_entity_poly.pdbx_strand_id
1 'polypeptide(L)'
;MQVRIIGGEKLVAPVAQALTEQGAAVTTTADFSGTLAPETTLVWLPNPLGPVGDLVADLVALVDRSPAPKRIVMHGVPGTADDASPEQVGAWFQTAGTSLVMEHLYAVKMIDELEHPYVIVRTPPVTGRGGNVKGEGEPIQQATVGQEETVALITTAVTTEQYVNQSVGLG
;
A
#
# COMPACT_ATOMS: atom_id res chain seq x y z
N MET A 1 -8.84 17.42 -1.99
CA MET A 1 -8.73 16.04 -2.50
C MET A 1 -9.54 15.13 -1.60
N GLN A 2 -10.29 14.17 -2.15
CA GLN A 2 -11.02 13.16 -1.38
C GLN A 2 -10.15 11.91 -1.26
N VAL A 3 -10.00 11.37 -0.05
CA VAL A 3 -9.24 10.15 0.19
C VAL A 3 -10.08 9.18 0.99
N ARG A 4 -10.15 7.94 0.54
CA ARG A 4 -10.69 6.83 1.32
C ARG A 4 -9.55 5.90 1.70
N ILE A 5 -9.33 5.70 3.00
CA ILE A 5 -8.34 4.76 3.52
C ILE A 5 -9.08 3.51 4.00
N ILE A 6 -8.66 2.35 3.52
CA ILE A 6 -9.18 1.04 3.91
C ILE A 6 -8.09 0.27 4.62
N GLY A 7 -8.36 -0.20 5.83
CA GLY A 7 -7.42 -1.00 6.61
C GLY A 7 -7.73 -0.98 8.10
N GLY A 8 -7.16 -1.94 8.83
CA GLY A 8 -7.33 -2.09 10.29
C GLY A 8 -6.06 -1.81 11.10
N GLU A 9 -5.01 -1.30 10.46
CA GLU A 9 -3.64 -1.36 10.98
C GLU A 9 -3.13 -0.04 11.59
N LYS A 10 -1.96 -0.16 12.24
CA LYS A 10 -1.23 0.94 12.90
C LYS A 10 -0.93 2.15 12.00
N LEU A 11 -0.88 1.97 10.67
CA LEU A 11 -0.61 3.05 9.72
C LEU A 11 -1.83 3.89 9.36
N VAL A 12 -3.07 3.40 9.58
CA VAL A 12 -4.29 4.11 9.16
C VAL A 12 -4.40 5.48 9.84
N ALA A 13 -4.26 5.53 11.16
CA ALA A 13 -4.35 6.77 11.92
C ALA A 13 -3.27 7.81 11.54
N PRO A 14 -1.96 7.47 11.53
CA PRO A 14 -0.94 8.46 11.18
C PRO A 14 -1.00 8.90 9.70
N VAL A 15 -1.35 8.01 8.76
CA VAL A 15 -1.55 8.41 7.35
C VAL A 15 -2.77 9.31 7.20
N ALA A 16 -3.89 8.99 7.87
CA ALA A 16 -5.09 9.82 7.86
C ALA A 16 -4.80 11.22 8.44
N GLN A 17 -4.07 11.29 9.55
CA GLN A 17 -3.66 12.54 10.17
C GLN A 17 -2.81 13.38 9.20
N ALA A 18 -1.73 12.80 8.65
CA ALA A 18 -0.84 13.51 7.74
C ALA A 18 -1.57 14.05 6.49
N LEU A 19 -2.50 13.26 5.92
CA LEU A 19 -3.31 13.70 4.78
C LEU A 19 -4.30 14.81 5.15
N THR A 20 -4.90 14.73 6.34
CA THR A 20 -5.82 15.77 6.85
C THR A 20 -5.09 17.09 7.08
N GLU A 21 -3.88 17.04 7.64
CA GLU A 21 -3.00 18.21 7.81
C GLU A 21 -2.61 18.87 6.47
N GLN A 22 -2.58 18.09 5.39
CA GLN A 22 -2.41 18.58 4.01
C GLN A 22 -3.72 19.02 3.32
N GLY A 23 -4.84 19.07 4.06
CA GLY A 23 -6.14 19.54 3.57
C GLY A 23 -6.94 18.51 2.77
N ALA A 24 -6.62 17.22 2.86
CA ALA A 24 -7.45 16.17 2.30
C ALA A 24 -8.70 15.94 3.15
N ALA A 25 -9.83 15.66 2.49
CA ALA A 25 -11.02 15.13 3.15
C ALA A 25 -10.86 13.60 3.24
N VAL A 26 -10.51 13.10 4.42
CA VAL A 26 -10.18 11.68 4.65
C VAL A 26 -11.36 10.94 5.28
N THR A 27 -11.73 9.80 4.70
CA THR A 27 -12.64 8.81 5.31
C THR A 27 -11.88 7.52 5.55
N THR A 28 -11.98 6.94 6.74
CA THR A 28 -11.38 5.64 7.07
C THR A 28 -12.47 4.58 7.21
N THR A 29 -12.26 3.40 6.63
CA THR A 29 -13.14 2.23 6.78
C THR A 29 -12.31 0.99 7.09
N ALA A 30 -12.90 0.06 7.85
CA ALA A 30 -12.25 -1.21 8.16
C ALA A 30 -12.27 -2.19 6.97
N ASP A 31 -13.24 -2.04 6.08
CA ASP A 31 -13.48 -2.92 4.95
C ASP A 31 -13.79 -2.15 3.66
N PHE A 32 -14.05 -2.90 2.60
CA PHE A 32 -14.38 -2.40 1.27
C PHE A 32 -15.85 -2.03 1.08
N SER A 33 -16.70 -1.98 2.11
CA SER A 33 -18.14 -1.74 1.97
C SER A 33 -18.50 -0.36 1.36
N GLY A 34 -19.75 -0.17 0.93
CA GLY A 34 -20.21 1.10 0.34
C GLY A 34 -19.61 1.40 -1.03
N THR A 35 -19.52 2.69 -1.39
CA THR A 35 -19.00 3.16 -2.68
C THR A 35 -17.96 4.27 -2.49
N LEU A 36 -17.21 4.59 -3.55
CA LEU A 36 -16.35 5.78 -3.60
C LEU A 36 -17.16 7.01 -4.04
N ALA A 37 -16.78 8.18 -3.55
CA ALA A 37 -17.20 9.43 -4.17
C ALA A 37 -16.37 9.69 -5.45
N PRO A 38 -16.86 10.49 -6.41
CA PRO A 38 -16.08 10.88 -7.58
C PRO A 38 -14.73 11.49 -7.20
N GLU A 39 -13.70 11.24 -8.02
CA GLU A 39 -12.33 11.76 -7.83
C GLU A 39 -11.68 11.37 -6.49
N THR A 40 -12.09 10.24 -5.90
CA THR A 40 -11.50 9.71 -4.66
C THR A 40 -10.19 8.98 -4.97
N THR A 41 -9.13 9.31 -4.24
CA THR A 41 -7.95 8.45 -4.13
C THR A 41 -8.26 7.34 -3.12
N LEU A 42 -8.22 6.09 -3.57
CA LEU A 42 -8.37 4.91 -2.72
C LEU A 42 -7.00 4.52 -2.16
N VAL A 43 -6.87 4.43 -0.85
CA VAL A 43 -5.66 4.02 -0.16
C VAL A 43 -5.95 2.73 0.59
N TRP A 44 -5.28 1.64 0.23
CA TRP A 44 -5.41 0.36 0.87
C TRP A 44 -4.18 0.06 1.72
N LEU A 45 -4.38 -0.04 3.03
CA LEU A 45 -3.37 -0.36 4.03
C LEU A 45 -3.70 -1.71 4.68
N PRO A 46 -3.53 -2.83 3.96
CA PRO A 46 -3.81 -4.16 4.49
C PRO A 46 -2.89 -4.49 5.67
N ASN A 47 -3.34 -5.42 6.53
CA ASN A 47 -2.40 -6.14 7.39
C ASN A 47 -1.49 -6.97 6.50
N PRO A 48 -0.15 -6.77 6.53
CA PRO A 48 0.75 -7.53 5.70
C PRO A 48 0.69 -9.03 6.03
N LEU A 49 0.34 -9.43 7.26
CA LEU A 49 0.19 -10.84 7.65
C LEU A 49 -1.25 -11.34 7.53
N GLY A 50 -2.19 -10.49 7.10
CA GLY A 50 -3.56 -10.89 6.81
C GLY A 50 -3.67 -11.57 5.43
N PRO A 51 -4.85 -12.13 5.10
CA PRO A 51 -5.10 -12.79 3.83
C PRO A 51 -5.31 -11.76 2.70
N VAL A 52 -4.24 -11.08 2.29
CA VAL A 52 -4.32 -9.96 1.34
C VAL A 52 -4.89 -10.40 0.00
N GLY A 53 -4.55 -11.61 -0.45
CA GLY A 53 -5.09 -12.18 -1.68
C GLY A 53 -6.61 -12.40 -1.66
N ASP A 54 -7.17 -12.76 -0.50
CA ASP A 54 -8.62 -13.00 -0.37
C ASP A 54 -9.43 -11.68 -0.46
N LEU A 55 -8.81 -10.56 -0.06
CA LEU A 55 -9.44 -9.24 -0.07
C LEU A 55 -9.49 -8.60 -1.47
N VAL A 56 -8.81 -9.19 -2.46
CA VAL A 56 -8.74 -8.63 -3.83
C VAL A 56 -10.11 -8.61 -4.50
N ALA A 57 -10.93 -9.65 -4.29
CA ALA A 57 -12.28 -9.69 -4.85
C ALA A 57 -13.15 -8.53 -4.33
N ASP A 58 -12.96 -8.16 -3.05
CA ASP A 58 -13.68 -7.05 -2.43
C ASP A 58 -13.19 -5.69 -2.94
N LEU A 59 -11.88 -5.55 -3.20
CA LEU A 59 -11.30 -4.38 -3.86
C LEU A 59 -11.90 -4.19 -5.26
N VAL A 60 -11.88 -5.23 -6.09
CA VAL A 60 -12.45 -5.20 -7.45
C VAL A 60 -13.92 -4.83 -7.39
N ALA A 61 -14.68 -5.51 -6.52
CA ALA A 61 -16.10 -5.23 -6.37
C ALA A 61 -16.39 -3.79 -5.91
N LEU A 62 -15.50 -3.17 -5.11
CA LEU A 62 -15.64 -1.75 -4.72
C LEU A 62 -15.41 -0.82 -5.90
N VAL A 63 -14.39 -1.09 -6.70
CA VAL A 63 -14.06 -0.30 -7.88
C VAL A 63 -15.20 -0.41 -8.92
N ASP A 64 -15.66 -1.62 -9.23
CA ASP A 64 -16.71 -1.87 -10.22
C ASP A 64 -18.02 -1.13 -9.94
N ARG A 65 -18.41 -1.03 -8.66
CA ARG A 65 -19.68 -0.39 -8.25
C ARG A 65 -19.56 1.09 -7.93
N SER A 66 -18.37 1.67 -8.06
CA SER A 66 -18.09 3.07 -7.76
C SER A 66 -17.81 3.87 -9.03
N PRO A 67 -17.91 5.21 -8.99
CA PRO A 67 -17.19 6.04 -9.95
C PRO A 67 -15.70 5.67 -9.96
N ALA A 68 -15.06 5.78 -11.12
CA ALA A 68 -13.65 5.46 -11.27
C ALA A 68 -12.81 6.21 -10.20
N PRO A 69 -11.96 5.51 -9.43
CA PRO A 69 -11.07 6.16 -8.49
C PRO A 69 -10.08 7.03 -9.26
N LYS A 70 -9.68 8.16 -8.65
CA LYS A 70 -8.62 9.00 -9.20
C LYS A 70 -7.30 8.22 -9.28
N ARG A 71 -7.01 7.44 -8.23
CA ARG A 71 -5.93 6.47 -8.18
C ARG A 71 -6.12 5.47 -7.05
N ILE A 72 -5.35 4.39 -7.10
CA ILE A 72 -5.23 3.38 -6.04
C ILE A 72 -3.81 3.43 -5.46
N VAL A 73 -3.67 3.57 -4.15
CA VAL A 73 -2.38 3.44 -3.45
C VAL A 73 -2.46 2.25 -2.52
N MET A 74 -1.58 1.26 -2.67
CA MET A 74 -1.53 0.09 -1.81
C MET A 74 -0.24 0.09 -0.99
N HIS A 75 -0.33 -0.21 0.30
CA HIS A 75 0.84 -0.60 1.09
C HIS A 75 1.00 -2.12 1.05
N GLY A 76 2.16 -2.58 0.58
CA GLY A 76 2.49 -3.99 0.46
C GLY A 76 3.89 -4.31 0.98
N VAL A 77 4.34 -5.52 0.67
CA VAL A 77 5.62 -6.07 1.14
C VAL A 77 6.72 -6.03 0.06
N PRO A 78 8.01 -6.02 0.45
CA PRO A 78 9.13 -6.26 -0.45
C PRO A 78 9.03 -7.65 -1.09
N GLY A 79 9.77 -7.87 -2.16
CA GLY A 79 9.77 -9.08 -2.98
C GLY A 79 8.73 -9.09 -4.11
N THR A 80 7.80 -8.14 -4.12
CA THR A 80 6.79 -8.00 -5.17
C THR A 80 7.30 -7.27 -6.43
N ALA A 81 8.47 -6.64 -6.36
CA ALA A 81 9.14 -6.01 -7.51
C ALA A 81 10.65 -6.28 -7.49
N ASP A 82 11.01 -7.55 -7.26
CA ASP A 82 12.39 -8.08 -7.35
C ASP A 82 13.44 -7.40 -6.46
N ASP A 83 13.02 -6.75 -5.38
CA ASP A 83 13.92 -6.03 -4.43
C ASP A 83 14.31 -6.84 -3.20
N ALA A 84 13.62 -7.94 -2.91
CA ALA A 84 13.96 -8.84 -1.80
C ALA A 84 13.59 -10.28 -2.14
N SER A 85 14.39 -11.23 -1.68
CA SER A 85 14.03 -12.65 -1.80
C SER A 85 12.89 -13.02 -0.84
N PRO A 86 12.04 -14.01 -1.19
CA PRO A 86 11.05 -14.55 -0.26
C PRO A 86 11.65 -15.01 1.08
N GLU A 87 12.87 -15.55 1.10
CA GLU A 87 13.57 -15.95 2.31
C GLU A 87 13.86 -14.75 3.23
N GLN A 88 14.34 -13.63 2.67
CA GLN A 88 14.54 -12.38 3.42
C GLN A 88 13.22 -11.86 3.99
N VAL A 89 12.16 -11.83 3.16
CA VAL A 89 10.83 -11.37 3.58
C VAL A 89 10.28 -12.24 4.70
N GLY A 90 10.40 -13.56 4.59
CA GLY A 90 9.99 -14.50 5.63
C GLY A 90 10.74 -14.29 6.95
N ALA A 91 12.05 -14.00 6.88
CA ALA A 91 12.84 -13.68 8.06
C ALA A 91 12.41 -12.37 8.74
N TRP A 92 12.12 -11.31 7.96
CA TRP A 92 11.72 -10.01 8.50
C TRP A 92 10.32 -10.07 9.14
N PHE A 93 9.36 -10.69 8.46
CA PHE A 93 7.97 -10.78 8.90
C PHE A 93 7.68 -11.98 9.80
N GLN A 94 8.68 -12.84 10.06
CA GLN A 94 8.56 -14.06 10.88
C GLN A 94 7.43 -14.98 10.41
N THR A 95 7.34 -15.19 9.10
CA THR A 95 6.28 -15.97 8.45
C THR A 95 6.82 -16.75 7.24
N ALA A 96 5.95 -17.51 6.57
CA ALA A 96 6.25 -18.14 5.29
C ALA A 96 6.38 -17.08 4.18
N GLY A 97 7.62 -16.65 3.92
CA GLY A 97 7.89 -15.53 3.01
C GLY A 97 7.38 -15.73 1.58
N THR A 98 7.51 -16.93 1.00
CA THR A 98 6.96 -17.23 -0.33
C THR A 98 5.45 -16.98 -0.41
N SER A 99 4.68 -17.48 0.55
CA SER A 99 3.23 -17.27 0.58
C SER A 99 2.89 -15.79 0.73
N LEU A 100 3.57 -15.10 1.66
CA LEU A 100 3.37 -13.68 1.90
C LEU A 100 3.62 -12.83 0.64
N VAL A 101 4.75 -13.05 -0.04
CA VAL A 101 5.09 -12.34 -1.28
C VAL A 101 4.08 -12.65 -2.39
N MET A 102 3.68 -13.92 -2.55
CA MET A 102 2.74 -14.32 -3.60
C MET A 102 1.34 -13.73 -3.41
N GLU A 103 0.83 -13.65 -2.18
CA GLU A 103 -0.46 -13.01 -1.89
C GLU A 103 -0.45 -11.53 -2.27
N HIS A 104 0.62 -10.81 -1.91
CA HIS A 104 0.75 -9.40 -2.25
C HIS A 104 1.00 -9.20 -3.74
N LEU A 105 1.79 -10.05 -4.38
CA LEU A 105 2.03 -10.00 -5.82
C LEU A 105 0.73 -10.22 -6.60
N TYR A 106 -0.16 -11.12 -6.13
CA TYR A 106 -1.48 -11.28 -6.71
C TYR A 106 -2.31 -10.00 -6.60
N ALA A 107 -2.34 -9.36 -5.43
CA ALA A 107 -3.03 -8.08 -5.25
C ALA A 107 -2.48 -6.97 -6.14
N VAL A 108 -1.15 -6.86 -6.27
CA VAL A 108 -0.50 -5.88 -7.16
C VAL A 108 -0.91 -6.09 -8.62
N LYS A 109 -0.87 -7.33 -9.12
CA LYS A 109 -1.32 -7.65 -10.48
C LYS A 109 -2.77 -7.28 -10.69
N MET A 110 -3.63 -7.59 -9.73
CA MET A 110 -5.05 -7.27 -9.86
C MET A 110 -5.32 -5.76 -9.80
N ILE A 111 -4.49 -4.97 -9.10
CA ILE A 111 -4.55 -3.50 -9.17
C ILE A 111 -4.12 -3.00 -10.55
N ASP A 112 -3.07 -3.57 -11.14
CA ASP A 112 -2.62 -3.22 -12.49
C ASP A 112 -3.71 -3.49 -13.55
N GLU A 113 -4.39 -4.63 -13.45
CA GLU A 113 -5.50 -5.03 -14.34
C GLU A 113 -6.76 -4.19 -14.19
N LEU A 114 -6.91 -3.41 -13.10
CA LEU A 114 -8.03 -2.46 -12.96
C LEU A 114 -7.85 -1.22 -13.85
N GLU A 115 -6.70 -1.05 -14.50
CA GLU A 115 -6.39 0.03 -15.45
C GLU A 115 -6.59 1.45 -14.88
N HIS A 116 -6.61 1.59 -13.56
CA HIS A 116 -6.62 2.88 -12.88
C HIS A 116 -5.20 3.30 -12.50
N PRO A 117 -4.89 4.61 -12.44
CA PRO A 117 -3.60 5.05 -11.95
C PRO A 117 -3.31 4.45 -10.57
N TYR A 118 -2.09 3.94 -10.35
CA TYR A 118 -1.76 3.33 -9.07
C TYR A 118 -0.36 3.66 -8.55
N VAL A 119 -0.14 3.41 -7.27
CA VAL A 119 1.20 3.36 -6.67
C VAL A 119 1.24 2.22 -5.66
N ILE A 120 2.25 1.36 -5.75
CA ILE A 120 2.48 0.33 -4.73
C ILE A 120 3.64 0.77 -3.84
N VAL A 121 3.36 1.02 -2.56
CA VAL A 121 4.39 1.34 -1.56
C VAL A 121 4.78 0.06 -0.84
N ARG A 122 6.08 -0.27 -0.84
CA ARG A 122 6.58 -1.58 -0.39
C ARG A 122 7.55 -1.38 0.76
N THR A 123 7.28 -1.96 1.93
CA THR A 123 8.18 -1.78 3.08
C THR A 123 8.36 -3.06 3.89
N PRO A 124 9.57 -3.32 4.44
CA PRO A 124 9.74 -4.22 5.58
C PRO A 124 8.83 -3.83 6.77
N PRO A 125 8.78 -4.63 7.85
CA PRO A 125 8.03 -4.29 9.05
C PRO A 125 8.32 -2.87 9.57
N VAL A 126 7.25 -2.12 9.83
CA VAL A 126 7.30 -0.72 10.28
C VAL A 126 7.46 -0.66 11.80
N THR A 127 8.61 -1.11 12.28
CA THR A 127 8.95 -1.21 13.72
C THR A 127 10.31 -0.58 14.06
N GLY A 128 11.02 -0.08 13.04
CA GLY A 128 12.38 0.45 13.15
C GLY A 128 12.43 1.97 13.10
N ARG A 129 13.53 2.49 12.51
CA ARG A 129 13.76 3.92 12.24
C ARG A 129 14.43 4.07 10.88
N GLY A 130 14.17 5.17 10.17
CA GLY A 130 14.80 5.46 8.90
C GLY A 130 14.36 4.50 7.78
N GLY A 131 15.09 4.60 6.67
CA GLY A 131 14.81 3.91 5.41
C GLY A 131 14.93 4.91 4.27
N ASN A 132 15.50 4.49 3.14
CA ASN A 132 15.62 5.33 1.96
C ASN A 132 14.67 4.84 0.89
N VAL A 133 14.18 5.76 0.06
CA VAL A 133 13.34 5.41 -1.08
C VAL A 133 14.13 4.52 -2.04
N LYS A 134 13.50 3.45 -2.52
CA LYS A 134 14.04 2.48 -3.46
C LYS A 134 13.14 2.37 -4.69
N GLY A 135 13.74 2.34 -5.87
CA GLY A 135 13.03 2.01 -7.11
C GLY A 135 12.63 0.53 -7.19
N GLU A 136 11.96 0.17 -8.28
CA GLU A 136 11.73 -1.24 -8.64
C GLU A 136 13.07 -1.94 -8.93
N GLY A 137 13.21 -3.19 -8.49
CA GLY A 137 14.44 -3.98 -8.62
C GLY A 137 15.64 -3.48 -7.79
N GLU A 138 15.54 -2.33 -7.12
CA GLU A 138 16.59 -1.86 -6.22
C GLU A 138 16.57 -2.63 -4.89
N PRO A 139 17.69 -3.22 -4.44
CA PRO A 139 17.67 -4.10 -3.27
C PRO A 139 17.19 -3.46 -1.95
N ILE A 140 16.16 -4.11 -1.42
CA ILE A 140 15.70 -4.33 -0.04
C ILE A 140 16.74 -4.90 0.94
N GLN A 141 17.48 -4.14 1.74
CA GLN A 141 18.38 -4.76 2.74
C GLN A 141 18.01 -4.50 4.19
N GLN A 142 17.35 -3.37 4.48
CA GLN A 142 16.95 -3.06 5.85
C GLN A 142 15.79 -3.96 6.30
N ALA A 143 15.92 -4.58 7.48
CA ALA A 143 14.94 -5.55 7.99
C ALA A 143 13.67 -4.92 8.58
N THR A 144 13.72 -3.64 8.94
CA THR A 144 12.60 -2.86 9.48
C THR A 144 12.75 -1.41 9.03
N VAL A 145 11.67 -0.65 8.95
CA VAL A 145 11.72 0.79 8.61
C VAL A 145 10.97 1.64 9.63
N GLY A 146 11.20 2.95 9.60
CA GLY A 146 10.53 3.90 10.46
C GLY A 146 9.10 4.22 10.01
N GLN A 147 8.23 4.47 10.99
CA GLN A 147 6.84 4.86 10.72
C GLN A 147 6.75 6.23 10.06
N GLU A 148 7.59 7.19 10.46
CA GLU A 148 7.59 8.54 9.91
C GLU A 148 7.92 8.53 8.42
N GLU A 149 8.99 7.83 8.02
CA GLU A 149 9.39 7.70 6.62
C GLU A 149 8.36 6.93 5.79
N THR A 150 7.75 5.89 6.37
CA THR A 150 6.69 5.12 5.71
C THR A 150 5.46 5.98 5.46
N VAL A 151 5.01 6.74 6.47
CA VAL A 151 3.89 7.68 6.35
C VAL A 151 4.21 8.75 5.31
N ALA A 152 5.41 9.33 5.35
CA ALA A 152 5.83 10.33 4.38
C ALA A 152 5.80 9.81 2.93
N LEU A 153 6.27 8.57 2.69
CA LEU A 153 6.24 7.96 1.37
C LEU A 153 4.81 7.68 0.89
N ILE A 154 3.95 7.10 1.75
CA ILE A 154 2.53 6.85 1.43
C ILE A 154 1.83 8.18 1.14
N THR A 155 2.00 9.19 1.98
CA THR A 155 1.40 10.51 1.76
C THR A 155 1.88 11.13 0.44
N THR A 156 3.17 11.00 0.10
CA THR A 156 3.71 11.47 -1.19
C THR A 156 3.06 10.76 -2.38
N ALA A 157 2.89 9.44 -2.31
CA ALA A 157 2.20 8.64 -3.34
C ALA A 157 0.72 9.03 -3.50
N VAL A 158 0.09 9.48 -2.41
CA VAL A 158 -1.32 9.91 -2.42
C VAL A 158 -1.48 11.33 -2.96
N THR A 159 -0.59 12.27 -2.60
CA THR A 159 -0.81 13.71 -2.83
C THR A 159 -0.07 14.29 -4.05
N THR A 160 0.89 13.57 -4.60
CA THR A 160 1.72 14.03 -5.72
C THR A 160 1.61 13.12 -6.94
N GLU A 161 2.10 13.55 -8.10
CA GLU A 161 2.19 12.68 -9.29
C GLU A 161 3.46 11.82 -9.31
N GLN A 162 4.23 11.79 -8.21
CA GLN A 162 5.39 10.91 -8.12
C GLN A 162 4.94 9.45 -8.04
N TYR A 163 5.70 8.56 -8.69
CA TYR A 163 5.52 7.11 -8.67
C TYR A 163 4.21 6.58 -9.29
N VAL A 164 3.46 7.42 -10.01
CA VAL A 164 2.25 6.95 -10.70
C VAL A 164 2.60 5.82 -11.66
N ASN A 165 1.85 4.72 -11.54
CA ASN A 165 2.01 3.43 -12.20
C ASN A 165 3.39 2.79 -11.93
N GLN A 166 3.87 2.93 -10.70
CA GLN A 166 5.14 2.34 -10.24
C GLN A 166 4.97 1.72 -8.86
N SER A 167 5.86 0.78 -8.58
CA SER A 167 6.13 0.27 -7.24
C SER A 167 7.36 0.98 -6.65
N VAL A 168 7.22 1.54 -5.45
CA VAL A 168 8.28 2.25 -4.75
C VAL A 168 8.50 1.61 -3.39
N GLY A 169 9.76 1.38 -3.04
CA GLY A 169 10.17 0.73 -1.81
C GLY A 169 10.73 1.70 -0.77
N LEU A 170 10.79 1.24 0.48
CA LEU A 170 11.56 1.89 1.55
C LEU A 170 12.46 0.87 2.24
N GLY A 171 13.76 1.15 2.34
CA GLY A 171 14.70 0.38 3.17
C GLY A 171 16.17 0.63 2.87
#